data_AF-A0A967F579-F1
#
_entry.id   AF-A0A967F579-F1
#
_cell.length_a   1.000
_cell.length_b   1.000
_cell.length_c   1.000
_cell.angle_alpha   90.00
_cell.angle_beta   90.00
_cell.angle_gamma   90.00
#
_symmetry.space_group_name_H-M   'P 1'
#
loop_
_entity.id
_entity.type
_entity.pdbx_description
1 polymer ?
#
loop_
_entity_poly.entity_id
_entity_poly.type
_entity_poly.pdbx_seq_one_letter_code
_entity_poly.pdbx_strand_id
1 'polypeptide(L)'
;ITNVMGLDCGQPRMAPDREEARYSGSWYDVTHQGEGFTVQVLADGKALVYWFSFGPDGSRRWFFGTGEIVDGKLVFGNMLTTSGGVFGNDFDPTTVDELPWGTLELDVSCGGGTATYSSTEVGFGAGALNVTKLTNLDGLDCDA
;
A
#
# COMPACT_ATOMS: atom_id res chain seq x y z
N ILE A 1 18.11 -3.18 -1.84
CA ILE A 1 17.40 -2.95 -0.56
C ILE A 1 17.27 -1.44 -0.42
N THR A 2 16.05 -0.93 -0.34
CA THR A 2 15.75 0.50 -0.10
C THR A 2 15.20 0.65 1.32
N ASN A 3 15.22 1.86 1.86
CA ASN A 3 14.72 2.18 3.22
C ASN A 3 13.44 3.00 3.12
N VAL A 4 12.67 3.08 4.20
CA VAL A 4 11.57 4.05 4.32
C VAL A 4 12.16 5.47 4.33
N MET A 5 11.58 6.37 3.55
CA MET A 5 12.01 7.76 3.46
C MET A 5 11.87 8.46 4.82
N GLY A 6 12.88 9.23 5.21
CA GLY A 6 12.88 10.04 6.44
C GLY A 6 13.10 9.30 7.75
N LEU A 7 13.35 7.98 7.69
CA LEU A 7 13.82 7.18 8.81
C LEU A 7 15.24 6.71 8.55
N ASP A 8 16.19 7.35 9.23
CA ASP A 8 17.59 6.95 9.22
C ASP A 8 17.92 6.23 10.53
N CYS A 9 18.62 5.10 10.46
CA CYS A 9 19.07 4.34 11.63
C CYS A 9 20.21 5.06 12.40
N GLY A 10 19.95 6.29 12.86
CA GLY A 10 20.91 7.13 13.60
C GLY A 10 21.93 7.89 12.74
N GLN A 11 21.72 7.99 11.43
CA GLN A 11 22.50 8.86 10.54
C GLN A 11 21.78 10.19 10.30
N PRO A 12 22.49 11.29 10.00
CA PRO A 12 21.85 12.58 9.73
C PRO A 12 21.02 12.53 8.43
N ARG A 13 19.77 13.01 8.49
CA ARG A 13 18.89 13.17 7.32
C ARG A 13 19.60 13.92 6.20
N MET A 14 19.91 13.21 5.11
CA MET A 14 20.74 13.74 4.01
C MET A 14 19.97 14.55 2.97
N ALA A 15 18.62 14.54 2.99
CA ALA A 15 17.76 15.38 2.16
C ALA A 15 16.54 15.83 2.98
N PRO A 16 15.88 16.96 2.66
CA PRO A 16 14.58 17.24 3.24
C PRO A 16 13.62 16.13 2.82
N ASP A 17 13.02 15.47 3.80
CA ASP A 17 12.00 14.46 3.55
C ASP A 17 10.86 15.12 2.76
N ARG A 18 10.39 14.44 1.70
CA ARG A 18 9.19 14.89 0.99
C ARG A 18 8.01 14.76 1.95
N GLU A 19 6.98 15.57 1.79
CA GLU A 19 5.79 15.53 2.65
C GLU A 19 5.17 14.12 2.70
N GLU A 20 5.21 13.43 1.57
CA GLU A 20 4.68 12.08 1.38
C GLU A 20 5.42 11.03 2.22
N ALA A 21 6.64 11.30 2.71
CA ALA A 21 7.31 10.42 3.68
C ALA A 21 6.40 10.14 4.89
N ARG A 22 5.65 11.16 5.31
CA ARG A 22 4.67 11.07 6.41
C ARG A 22 3.49 10.19 6.06
N TYR A 23 3.25 9.79 4.82
CA TYR A 23 2.12 8.92 4.45
C TYR A 23 2.38 7.44 4.76
N SER A 24 3.62 7.10 5.11
CA SER A 24 3.97 5.75 5.55
C SER A 24 3.20 5.38 6.83
N GLY A 25 2.68 4.15 6.87
CA GLY A 25 1.84 3.67 7.97
C GLY A 25 0.71 2.75 7.48
N SER A 26 -0.21 2.44 8.40
CA SER A 26 -1.41 1.66 8.10
C SER A 26 -2.61 2.59 7.89
N TRP A 27 -3.48 2.24 6.95
CA TRP A 27 -4.68 3.00 6.59
C TRP A 27 -5.88 2.07 6.46
N TYR A 28 -7.09 2.56 6.69
CA TYR A 28 -8.31 1.75 6.60
C TYR A 28 -9.52 2.63 6.28
N ASP A 29 -10.55 2.04 5.69
CA ASP A 29 -11.87 2.69 5.56
C ASP A 29 -12.76 2.23 6.72
N VAL A 30 -13.31 3.20 7.47
CA VAL A 30 -14.14 2.93 8.67
C VAL A 30 -15.42 2.16 8.36
N THR A 31 -15.89 2.22 7.12
CA THR A 31 -17.09 1.52 6.65
C THR A 31 -16.81 0.10 6.18
N HIS A 32 -15.53 -0.24 5.96
CA HIS A 32 -15.08 -1.53 5.44
C HIS A 32 -14.14 -2.23 6.46
N GLN A 33 -14.71 -2.65 7.58
CA GLN A 33 -13.93 -3.32 8.64
C GLN A 33 -13.30 -4.63 8.15
N GLY A 34 -12.03 -4.83 8.49
CA GLY A 34 -11.24 -5.99 8.09
C GLY A 34 -10.43 -5.80 6.81
N GLU A 35 -10.63 -4.68 6.12
CA GLU A 35 -9.79 -4.23 5.01
C GLU A 35 -8.78 -3.16 5.46
N GLY A 36 -7.69 -2.99 4.71
CA GLY A 36 -6.75 -1.91 4.98
C GLY A 36 -5.47 -1.97 4.17
N PHE A 37 -4.72 -0.88 4.22
CA PHE A 37 -3.48 -0.69 3.50
C PHE A 37 -2.31 -0.60 4.48
N THR A 38 -1.16 -1.11 4.06
CA THR A 38 0.15 -0.74 4.61
C THR A 38 0.91 -0.02 3.51
N VAL A 39 1.30 1.22 3.77
CA VAL A 39 1.98 2.10 2.83
C VAL A 39 3.38 2.39 3.35
N GLN A 40 4.37 2.36 2.46
CA GLN A 40 5.73 2.80 2.73
C GLN A 40 6.20 3.69 1.59
N VAL A 41 6.54 4.94 1.89
CA VAL A 41 7.28 5.80 0.96
C VAL A 41 8.76 5.54 1.14
N LEU A 42 9.46 5.27 0.05
CA LEU A 42 10.81 4.72 0.03
C LEU A 42 11.83 5.81 -0.33
N ALA A 43 13.05 5.69 0.18
CA ALA A 43 14.10 6.68 0.05
C ALA A 43 14.53 6.96 -1.41
N ASP A 44 14.26 6.03 -2.33
CA ASP A 44 14.48 6.19 -3.77
C ASP A 44 13.34 6.93 -4.49
N GLY A 45 12.37 7.48 -3.75
CA GLY A 45 11.27 8.29 -4.29
C GLY A 45 10.04 7.47 -4.73
N LYS A 46 10.08 6.15 -4.51
CA LYS A 46 8.97 5.23 -4.81
C LYS A 46 8.05 5.04 -3.62
N ALA A 47 6.94 4.36 -3.83
CA ALA A 47 6.07 3.86 -2.77
C ALA A 47 5.86 2.34 -2.89
N LEU A 48 5.67 1.66 -1.78
CA LEU A 48 5.24 0.27 -1.68
C LEU A 48 3.90 0.24 -0.95
N VAL A 49 2.97 -0.57 -1.45
CA VAL A 49 1.68 -0.79 -0.81
C VAL A 49 1.38 -2.28 -0.71
N TYR A 50 0.80 -2.67 0.42
CA TYR A 50 0.05 -3.91 0.59
C TYR A 50 -1.39 -3.54 0.97
N TRP A 51 -2.37 -4.07 0.25
CA TRP A 51 -3.80 -3.88 0.51
C TRP A 51 -4.43 -5.22 0.85
N PHE A 52 -4.95 -5.34 2.07
CA PHE A 52 -5.69 -6.50 2.56
C PHE A 52 -7.19 -6.27 2.37
N SER A 53 -7.89 -7.22 1.73
CA SER A 53 -9.29 -7.09 1.36
C SER A 53 -9.96 -8.46 1.20
N PHE A 54 -11.11 -8.50 0.55
CA PHE A 54 -11.88 -9.70 0.24
C PHE A 54 -12.13 -9.83 -1.26
N GLY A 55 -12.15 -11.07 -1.75
CA GLY A 55 -12.55 -11.38 -3.12
C GLY A 55 -14.07 -11.35 -3.30
N PRO A 56 -14.56 -11.40 -4.55
CA PRO A 56 -15.99 -11.48 -4.86
C PRO A 56 -16.69 -12.71 -4.28
N ASP A 57 -15.92 -13.75 -3.94
CA ASP A 57 -16.36 -14.97 -3.28
C ASP A 57 -16.33 -14.88 -1.73
N GLY A 58 -15.93 -13.75 -1.17
CA GLY A 58 -15.77 -13.51 0.27
C GLY A 58 -14.48 -14.08 0.87
N SER A 59 -13.59 -14.67 0.06
CA SER A 59 -12.27 -15.12 0.51
C SER A 59 -11.38 -13.93 0.87
N ARG A 60 -10.47 -14.09 1.83
CA ARG A 60 -9.47 -13.05 2.12
C ARG A 60 -8.45 -12.99 0.98
N ARG A 61 -8.19 -11.79 0.51
CA ARG A 61 -7.22 -11.51 -0.56
C ARG A 61 -6.28 -10.41 -0.10
N TRP A 62 -5.11 -10.36 -0.72
CA TRP A 62 -4.22 -9.23 -0.58
C TRP A 62 -3.62 -8.87 -1.93
N PHE A 63 -3.37 -7.58 -2.10
CA PHE A 63 -2.86 -6.96 -3.31
C PHE A 63 -1.62 -6.16 -2.95
N PHE A 64 -0.65 -6.08 -3.85
CA PHE A 64 0.59 -5.36 -3.57
C PHE A 64 1.20 -4.79 -4.84
N GLY A 65 1.98 -3.74 -4.69
CA GLY A 65 2.65 -3.11 -5.81
C GLY A 65 3.60 -2.02 -5.38
N THR A 66 4.49 -1.66 -6.29
CA THR A 66 5.32 -0.47 -6.16
C THR A 66 4.82 0.62 -7.10
N GLY A 67 4.86 1.85 -6.64
CA GLY A 67 4.37 3.03 -7.36
C GLY A 67 5.34 4.20 -7.28
N GLU A 68 4.93 5.28 -7.92
CA GLU A 68 5.68 6.53 -7.99
C GLU A 68 4.88 7.65 -7.30
N ILE A 69 5.57 8.71 -6.89
CA ILE A 69 4.94 9.93 -6.40
C ILE A 69 4.69 10.86 -7.59
N VAL A 70 3.42 11.14 -7.90
CA VAL A 70 3.00 12.00 -9.01
C VAL A 70 2.04 13.06 -8.47
N ASP A 71 2.41 14.33 -8.60
CA ASP A 71 1.59 15.47 -8.14
C ASP A 71 1.07 15.34 -6.70
N GLY A 72 1.91 14.82 -5.79
CA GLY A 72 1.58 14.62 -4.36
C GLY A 72 0.84 13.32 -4.05
N LYS A 73 0.52 12.51 -5.06
CA LYS A 73 -0.22 11.25 -4.93
C LYS A 73 0.69 10.05 -5.07
N LEU A 74 0.31 8.93 -4.46
CA LEU A 74 0.99 7.65 -4.64
C LEU A 74 0.28 6.84 -5.73
N VAL A 75 0.91 6.70 -6.89
CA VAL A 75 0.31 6.09 -8.09
C VAL A 75 0.93 4.73 -8.36
N PHE A 76 0.12 3.68 -8.26
CA PHE A 76 0.47 2.28 -8.47
C PHE A 76 -0.17 1.78 -9.77
N GLY A 77 0.59 1.84 -10.87
CA GLY A 77 0.12 1.42 -12.20
C GLY A 77 0.05 -0.10 -12.40
N ASN A 78 0.62 -0.88 -11.49
CA ASN A 78 0.57 -2.35 -11.54
C ASN A 78 0.50 -2.93 -10.12
N MET A 79 -0.72 -3.27 -9.72
CA MET A 79 -1.02 -4.04 -8.51
C MET A 79 -1.08 -5.52 -8.88
N LEU A 80 -0.52 -6.34 -8.01
CA LEU A 80 -0.40 -7.78 -8.14
C LEU A 80 -1.15 -8.48 -6.99
N THR A 81 -1.44 -9.76 -7.18
CA THR A 81 -1.93 -10.69 -6.15
C THR A 81 -1.22 -12.03 -6.33
N THR A 82 -1.38 -12.94 -5.37
CA THR A 82 -0.78 -14.28 -5.46
C THR A 82 -1.83 -15.38 -5.35
N SER A 83 -1.53 -16.54 -5.94
CA SER A 83 -2.32 -17.76 -5.74
C SER A 83 -1.42 -19.01 -5.68
N GLY A 84 -2.01 -20.17 -5.37
CA GLY A 84 -1.35 -21.48 -5.42
C GLY A 84 -0.47 -21.87 -4.21
N GLY A 85 0.05 -20.90 -3.45
CA GLY A 85 0.86 -21.17 -2.25
C GLY A 85 0.07 -21.82 -1.09
N VAL A 86 0.73 -22.70 -0.33
CA VAL A 86 0.21 -23.32 0.90
C VAL A 86 1.08 -23.02 2.11
N PHE A 87 0.55 -23.13 3.33
CA PHE A 87 1.32 -22.88 4.55
C PHE A 87 2.11 -24.13 4.99
N GLY A 88 3.36 -23.93 5.44
CA GLY A 88 4.15 -24.94 6.14
C GLY A 88 5.13 -25.71 5.25
N ASN A 89 5.49 -26.93 5.68
CA ASN A 89 6.56 -27.72 5.05
C ASN A 89 6.25 -28.16 3.61
N ASP A 90 4.98 -28.15 3.20
CA ASP A 90 4.54 -28.51 1.86
C ASP A 90 4.62 -27.32 0.88
N PHE A 91 5.12 -26.15 1.32
CA PHE A 91 5.30 -24.99 0.46
C PHE A 91 6.30 -25.26 -0.67
N ASP A 92 5.83 -25.07 -1.90
CA ASP A 92 6.64 -25.12 -3.12
C ASP A 92 6.59 -23.74 -3.81
N PRO A 93 7.71 -23.01 -3.93
CA PRO A 93 7.71 -21.70 -4.59
C PRO A 93 7.34 -21.77 -6.07
N THR A 94 7.46 -22.93 -6.72
CA THR A 94 7.12 -23.07 -8.14
C THR A 94 5.62 -23.14 -8.39
N THR A 95 4.81 -23.32 -7.35
CA THR A 95 3.34 -23.32 -7.44
C THR A 95 2.73 -21.95 -7.16
N VAL A 96 3.55 -20.93 -6.89
CA VAL A 96 3.08 -19.57 -6.60
C VAL A 96 3.05 -18.77 -7.89
N ASP A 97 1.85 -18.35 -8.27
CA ASP A 97 1.64 -17.43 -9.39
C ASP A 97 1.49 -16.00 -8.87
N GLU A 98 2.25 -15.06 -9.43
CA GLU A 98 1.99 -13.62 -9.31
C GLU A 98 1.12 -13.16 -10.47
N LEU A 99 -0.07 -12.66 -10.15
CA LEU A 99 -1.11 -12.33 -11.11
C LEU A 99 -1.38 -10.82 -11.10
N PRO A 100 -1.56 -10.19 -12.27
CA PRO A 100 -1.97 -8.79 -12.34
C PRO A 100 -3.38 -8.64 -11.78
N TRP A 101 -3.56 -7.66 -10.90
CA TRP A 101 -4.83 -7.33 -10.29
C TRP A 101 -5.41 -6.04 -10.86
N GLY A 102 -4.60 -4.99 -11.04
CA GLY A 102 -5.08 -3.72 -11.59
C GLY A 102 -4.23 -2.52 -11.19
N THR A 103 -4.90 -1.40 -10.88
CA THR A 103 -4.25 -0.15 -10.47
C THR A 103 -4.81 0.38 -9.15
N LEU A 104 -4.00 1.20 -8.48
CA LEU A 104 -4.37 1.91 -7.26
C LEU A 104 -3.75 3.33 -7.29
N GLU A 105 -4.52 4.32 -6.86
CA GLU A 105 -4.05 5.67 -6.56
C GLU A 105 -4.43 6.00 -5.11
N LEU A 106 -3.47 6.48 -4.33
CA LEU A 106 -3.71 7.04 -3.00
C LEU A 106 -3.52 8.55 -3.06
N ASP A 107 -4.63 9.27 -2.91
CA ASP A 107 -4.68 10.72 -2.74
C ASP A 107 -4.96 10.99 -1.25
N VAL A 108 -3.89 11.01 -0.47
CA VAL A 108 -3.95 11.00 0.99
C VAL A 108 -3.15 12.14 1.59
N SER A 109 -3.61 12.59 2.74
CA SER A 109 -2.92 13.51 3.63
C SER A 109 -2.92 12.93 5.03
N CYS A 110 -2.23 13.59 5.94
CA CYS A 110 -2.16 13.21 7.35
C CYS A 110 -3.50 12.89 8.05
N GLY A 111 -4.60 13.55 7.67
CA GLY A 111 -5.91 13.33 8.28
C GLY A 111 -6.76 12.23 7.63
N GLY A 112 -6.35 11.72 6.47
CA GLY A 112 -7.16 10.83 5.65
C GLY A 112 -7.07 11.19 4.16
N GLY A 113 -7.84 10.48 3.35
CA GLY A 113 -7.94 10.72 1.92
C GLY A 113 -8.71 9.64 1.19
N THR A 114 -8.42 9.48 -0.09
CA THR A 114 -9.11 8.54 -0.97
C THR A 114 -8.14 7.53 -1.56
N ALA A 115 -8.54 6.26 -1.54
CA ALA A 115 -7.91 5.20 -2.31
C ALA A 115 -8.81 4.87 -3.51
N THR A 116 -8.37 5.16 -4.72
CA THR A 116 -9.12 4.85 -5.96
C THR A 116 -8.47 3.68 -6.67
N TYR A 117 -9.25 2.66 -7.03
CA TYR A 117 -8.74 1.45 -7.67
C TYR A 117 -9.52 1.10 -8.93
N SER A 118 -8.86 0.36 -9.82
CA SER A 118 -9.47 -0.25 -10.99
C SER A 118 -8.85 -1.61 -11.23
N SER A 119 -9.62 -2.67 -11.03
CA SER A 119 -9.20 -4.05 -11.23
C SER A 119 -9.43 -4.52 -12.66
N THR A 120 -8.50 -5.31 -13.19
CA THR A 120 -8.67 -6.12 -14.41
C THR A 120 -9.16 -7.53 -14.10
N GLU A 121 -9.07 -7.97 -12.85
CA GLU A 121 -9.62 -9.25 -12.39
C GLU A 121 -11.15 -9.17 -12.31
N VAL A 122 -11.83 -10.18 -12.89
CA VAL A 122 -13.29 -10.25 -12.96
C VAL A 122 -13.90 -10.24 -11.55
N GLY A 123 -14.95 -9.43 -11.37
CA GLY A 123 -15.74 -9.37 -10.14
C GLY A 123 -15.36 -8.25 -9.17
N PHE A 124 -14.21 -7.59 -9.35
CA PHE A 124 -13.80 -6.44 -8.51
C PHE A 124 -14.25 -5.08 -9.08
N GLY A 125 -14.11 -4.88 -10.40
CA GLY A 125 -14.45 -3.61 -11.04
C GLY A 125 -13.55 -2.44 -10.59
N ALA A 126 -14.12 -1.23 -10.55
CA ALA A 126 -13.43 -0.02 -10.13
C ALA A 126 -14.24 0.68 -9.03
N GLY A 127 -13.54 1.36 -8.12
CA GLY A 127 -14.17 2.01 -6.97
C GLY A 127 -13.23 2.92 -6.22
N ALA A 128 -13.75 3.48 -5.13
CA ALA A 128 -13.01 4.34 -4.22
C ALA A 128 -13.34 4.01 -2.76
N LEU A 129 -12.35 4.13 -1.88
CA LEU A 129 -12.47 3.97 -0.43
C LEU A 129 -12.04 5.26 0.26
N ASN A 130 -12.76 5.66 1.30
CA ASN A 130 -12.41 6.82 2.12
C ASN A 130 -11.54 6.35 3.28
N VAL A 131 -10.23 6.55 3.14
CA VAL A 131 -9.26 5.99 4.07
C VAL A 131 -8.86 6.98 5.16
N THR A 132 -8.73 6.48 6.38
CA THR A 132 -8.20 7.18 7.54
C THR A 132 -6.90 6.50 7.97
N LYS A 133 -5.95 7.30 8.45
CA LYS A 133 -4.67 6.79 8.95
C LYS A 133 -4.85 6.12 10.30
N LEU A 134 -4.28 4.92 10.46
CA LEU A 134 -4.33 4.13 11.69
C LEU A 134 -3.02 4.21 12.49
N THR A 135 -1.88 4.25 11.79
CA THR A 135 -0.56 4.30 12.43
C THR A 135 0.33 5.34 11.77
N ASN A 136 1.19 5.97 12.57
CA ASN A 136 2.30 6.80 12.12
C ASN A 136 3.60 6.07 12.38
N LEU A 137 4.63 6.38 11.60
CA LEU A 137 5.99 6.01 11.94
C LEU A 137 6.61 7.08 12.83
N ASP A 138 7.28 6.63 13.89
CA ASP A 138 7.97 7.53 14.84
C ASP A 138 8.99 8.41 14.10
N GLY A 139 8.96 9.72 14.36
CA GLY A 139 9.80 10.71 13.66
C GLY A 139 9.27 11.17 12.30
N LEU A 140 8.12 10.64 11.85
CA LEU A 140 7.36 11.07 10.67
C LEU A 140 5.90 11.43 11.04
N ASP A 141 5.71 11.94 12.25
CA ASP A 141 4.41 12.37 12.72
C ASP A 141 3.82 13.42 11.78
N CYS A 142 2.51 13.41 11.69
CA CYS A 142 1.79 14.50 11.05
C CYS A 142 1.71 15.65 12.04
N ASP A 143 2.30 16.80 11.70
CA ASP A 143 2.23 17.99 12.55
C ASP A 143 0.73 18.34 12.76
N ALA A 144 0.32 18.46 14.03
CA ALA A 144 -1.07 18.71 14.42
C ALA A 144 -1.49 20.18 14.26
#